data_AF-A0A933WK67-F1
#
_entry.id   AF-A0A933WK67-F1
#
_cell.length_a   1.000
_cell.length_b   1.000
_cell.length_c   1.000
_cell.angle_alpha   90.00
_cell.angle_beta   90.00
_cell.angle_gamma   90.00
#
_symmetry.space_group_name_H-M   'P 1'
#
loop_
_entity.id
_entity.type
_entity.pdbx_description
1 polymer ?
#
loop_
_entity_poly.entity_id
_entity_poly.type
_entity_poly.pdbx_seq_one_letter_code
_entity_poly.pdbx_strand_id
1 'polypeptide(L)'
;MKIKKLEAHGFKSFVDKTSLVFPRGVTGIVGPNGCGKSNIVDAIRWVLGEQNARHLRGKLMEDVIFNGSESRKPIGMAEVVLTLSNEEGIAPAEYVNFTEIEIARRLYRSGESEYYINKVQCRLKDIVDLFTDTGIGTRAYSIIEQGQVGWLVNAKPEDRRALFEEAAGINKFKHRKDAALRRLEATKQNLTRVNDIIGEVKRQMNSLNRQAKKAERYKTMREELKGFELFLASEEYKALKQKRSENENKLETLKDKEIELTTAISQKAGSLEEARARYLKEEASLKAIRQKAFEIDSQIKDREKEIQLAELRIGELRRNEERLLKEIEELKVQQDTVRQETLWLNGLLSEINSEVESEEARLLNEENSLKDIERKSQESEVRSQELRKRKDEIGNKAAQIKNNIAVCLKDEERLNLTVGKALREKEELEKKGRESEVRSQTLKSKKEELSGRKQDIVRTQESASEQLKDSEARLAQKDSELISFKEDLSHSSSRLHTLKELEKNLEGF
;
A
#
# COMPACT_ATOMS: atom_id res chain seq x y z
N MET A 1 52.10 -119.46 78.11
CA MET A 1 51.21 -119.96 77.02
C MET A 1 51.94 -121.05 76.24
N LYS A 2 51.28 -122.18 75.92
CA LYS A 2 51.91 -123.33 75.24
C LYS A 2 51.04 -123.86 74.11
N ILE A 3 51.64 -124.30 73.00
CA ILE A 3 50.91 -124.94 71.90
C ILE A 3 50.41 -126.31 72.35
N LYS A 4 49.09 -126.54 72.24
CA LYS A 4 48.45 -127.81 72.61
C LYS A 4 48.04 -128.61 71.38
N LYS A 5 47.52 -127.94 70.35
CA LYS A 5 46.99 -128.58 69.14
C LYS A 5 47.14 -127.67 67.93
N LEU A 6 47.46 -128.25 66.77
CA LEU A 6 47.40 -127.61 65.46
C LEU A 6 46.49 -128.43 64.56
N GLU A 7 45.47 -127.80 63.99
CA GLU A 7 44.66 -128.39 62.93
C GLU A 7 44.92 -127.63 61.64
N ALA A 8 45.15 -128.37 60.56
CA ALA A 8 45.36 -127.81 59.23
C ALA A 8 44.47 -128.53 58.21
N HIS A 9 43.84 -127.77 57.34
CA HIS A 9 43.00 -128.27 56.26
C HIS A 9 43.20 -127.43 55.00
N GLY A 10 43.42 -128.07 53.86
CA GLY A 10 43.73 -127.37 52.60
C GLY A 10 45.04 -126.57 52.62
N PHE A 11 45.87 -126.68 53.65
CA PHE A 11 47.10 -125.90 53.82
C PHE A 11 48.31 -126.67 53.27
N LYS A 12 48.85 -126.24 52.13
CA LYS A 12 50.01 -126.86 51.46
C LYS A 12 49.87 -128.38 51.36
N SER A 13 50.74 -129.15 52.03
CA SER A 13 50.71 -130.61 52.02
C SER A 13 49.55 -131.23 52.85
N PHE A 14 48.86 -130.45 53.68
CA PHE A 14 47.74 -130.90 54.52
C PHE A 14 46.42 -130.74 53.77
N VAL A 15 46.17 -131.65 52.81
CA VAL A 15 44.95 -131.63 51.98
C VAL A 15 43.72 -131.97 52.81
N ASP A 16 43.74 -133.12 53.49
CA ASP A 16 42.69 -133.53 54.42
C ASP A 16 42.89 -132.86 55.78
N LYS A 17 41.80 -132.74 56.55
CA LYS A 17 41.85 -132.20 57.90
C LYS A 17 42.81 -133.04 58.75
N THR A 18 43.95 -132.46 59.08
CA THR A 18 45.02 -133.10 59.84
C THR A 18 45.12 -132.42 61.21
N SER A 19 45.05 -133.22 62.28
CA SER A 19 45.16 -132.74 63.66
C SER A 19 46.46 -133.25 64.29
N LEU A 20 47.31 -132.33 64.71
CA LEU A 20 48.56 -132.59 65.42
C LEU A 20 48.42 -132.16 66.87
N VAL A 21 48.61 -133.10 67.80
CA VAL A 21 48.57 -132.83 69.25
C VAL A 21 50.01 -132.73 69.76
N PHE A 22 50.31 -131.66 70.50
CA PHE A 22 51.64 -131.41 71.05
C PHE A 22 51.64 -131.76 72.54
N PRO A 23 52.31 -132.87 72.94
CA PRO A 23 52.43 -133.22 74.35
C PRO A 23 53.34 -132.23 75.08
N ARG A 24 53.27 -132.22 76.42
CA ARG A 24 54.20 -131.45 77.24
C ARG A 24 55.63 -132.00 77.08
N GLY A 25 56.60 -131.10 77.01
CA GLY A 25 58.01 -131.45 76.88
C GLY A 25 58.57 -131.14 75.49
N VAL A 26 59.61 -131.86 75.09
CA VAL A 26 60.27 -131.68 73.78
C VAL A 26 59.56 -132.56 72.75
N THR A 27 58.97 -131.93 71.73
CA THR A 27 58.35 -132.63 70.60
C THR A 27 59.29 -132.64 69.41
N GLY A 28 59.70 -133.83 68.97
CA GLY A 28 60.50 -134.01 67.76
C GLY A 28 59.61 -134.30 66.55
N ILE A 29 59.79 -133.54 65.46
CA ILE A 29 59.11 -133.79 64.18
C ILE A 29 60.11 -134.41 63.21
N VAL A 30 59.91 -135.69 62.90
CA VAL A 30 60.80 -136.48 62.02
C VAL A 30 60.06 -137.01 60.81
N GLY A 31 60.80 -137.29 59.73
CA GLY A 31 60.25 -137.80 58.48
C GLY A 31 61.23 -137.60 57.32
N PRO A 32 60.99 -138.20 56.14
CA PRO A 32 61.84 -138.03 54.97
C PRO A 32 61.83 -136.60 54.43
N ASN A 33 62.79 -136.24 53.57
CA ASN A 33 62.81 -134.92 52.95
C ASN A 33 61.60 -134.77 52.01
N GLY A 34 60.97 -133.58 52.03
CA GLY A 34 59.79 -133.30 51.22
C GLY A 34 58.43 -133.74 51.80
N CYS A 35 58.38 -134.42 52.96
CA CYS A 35 57.11 -134.89 53.54
C CYS A 35 56.27 -133.81 54.27
N GLY A 36 56.60 -132.52 54.10
CA GLY A 36 55.82 -131.42 54.68
C GLY A 36 56.19 -131.02 56.13
N LYS A 37 57.31 -131.50 56.69
CA LYS A 37 57.76 -131.14 58.06
C LYS A 37 57.76 -129.63 58.32
N SER A 38 58.40 -128.89 57.43
CA SER A 38 58.50 -127.43 57.54
C SER A 38 57.15 -126.71 57.35
N ASN A 39 56.15 -127.36 56.73
CA ASN A 39 54.82 -126.76 56.57
C ASN A 39 54.07 -126.65 57.90
N ILE A 40 54.46 -127.42 58.93
CA ILE A 40 53.92 -127.29 60.29
C ILE A 40 54.32 -125.94 60.89
N VAL A 41 55.58 -125.54 60.74
CA VAL A 41 56.09 -124.24 61.21
C VAL A 41 55.44 -123.10 60.42
N ASP A 42 55.29 -123.26 59.10
CA ASP A 42 54.60 -122.26 58.28
C ASP A 42 53.13 -122.10 58.68
N ALA A 43 52.42 -123.19 58.99
CA ALA A 43 51.04 -123.15 59.45
C ALA A 43 50.93 -122.36 60.76
N ILE A 44 51.83 -122.61 61.71
CA ILE A 44 51.90 -121.86 62.98
C ILE A 44 52.18 -120.38 62.73
N ARG A 45 53.16 -120.02 61.89
CA ARG A 45 53.43 -118.60 61.59
C ARG A 45 52.27 -117.91 60.90
N TRP A 46 51.63 -118.61 59.98
CA TRP A 46 50.54 -118.08 59.19
C TRP A 46 49.32 -117.78 60.05
N VAL A 47 48.95 -118.68 60.97
CA VAL A 47 47.83 -118.46 61.90
C VAL A 47 48.16 -117.41 62.97
N LEU A 48 49.43 -117.27 63.36
CA LEU A 48 49.88 -116.18 64.24
C LEU A 48 49.88 -114.80 63.56
N GLY A 49 49.66 -114.73 62.24
CA GLY A 49 49.44 -113.47 61.51
C GLY A 49 50.51 -113.07 60.51
N GLU A 50 51.39 -113.98 60.06
CA GLU A 50 52.40 -113.66 59.04
C GLU A 50 51.71 -113.26 57.72
N GLN A 51 52.05 -112.08 57.19
CA GLN A 51 51.47 -111.52 55.97
C GLN A 51 52.43 -111.59 54.78
N ASN A 52 53.71 -111.84 55.00
CA ASN A 52 54.69 -111.97 53.92
C ASN A 52 54.73 -113.41 53.41
N ALA A 53 54.20 -113.65 52.21
CA ALA A 53 54.21 -114.96 51.56
C ALA A 53 55.61 -115.56 51.43
N ARG A 54 56.66 -114.72 51.30
CA ARG A 54 58.06 -115.19 51.19
C ARG A 54 58.55 -115.91 52.44
N HIS A 55 58.14 -115.44 53.62
CA HIS A 55 58.47 -116.11 54.91
C HIS A 55 57.76 -117.46 55.05
N LEU A 56 56.66 -117.64 54.30
CA LEU A 56 55.94 -118.90 54.20
C LEU A 56 56.41 -119.70 52.98
N ARG A 57 57.57 -119.40 52.38
CA ARG A 57 58.12 -120.14 51.22
C ARG A 57 57.16 -120.19 50.02
N GLY A 58 56.34 -119.14 49.85
CA GLY A 58 55.46 -118.90 48.70
C GLY A 58 55.81 -117.58 48.00
N LYS A 59 55.26 -117.38 46.80
CA LYS A 59 55.35 -116.11 46.05
C LYS A 59 54.15 -115.22 46.35
N LEU A 60 52.96 -115.81 46.37
CA LEU A 60 51.69 -115.18 46.72
C LEU A 60 51.12 -115.77 48.00
N MET A 61 50.24 -115.05 48.68
CA MET A 61 49.61 -115.56 49.90
C MET A 61 48.68 -116.74 49.57
N GLU A 62 48.07 -116.81 48.38
CA GLU A 62 47.25 -117.96 47.97
C GLU A 62 48.07 -119.26 47.81
N ASP A 63 49.40 -119.19 47.69
CA ASP A 63 50.28 -120.37 47.58
C ASP A 63 50.27 -121.24 48.85
N VAL A 64 49.67 -120.75 49.95
CA VAL A 64 49.41 -121.58 51.14
C VAL A 64 48.27 -122.56 50.93
N ILE A 65 47.39 -122.33 49.94
CA ILE A 65 46.26 -123.21 49.61
C ILE A 65 46.77 -124.36 48.73
N PHE A 66 46.35 -125.58 49.05
CA PHE A 66 46.70 -126.75 48.24
C PHE A 66 46.23 -126.58 46.78
N ASN A 67 47.20 -126.60 45.87
CA ASN A 67 46.98 -126.32 44.44
C ASN A 67 46.75 -127.57 43.57
N GLY A 68 46.53 -128.74 44.20
CA GLY A 68 46.32 -130.01 43.50
C GLY A 68 47.60 -130.83 43.35
N SER A 69 47.42 -132.12 43.05
CA SER A 69 48.46 -133.08 42.67
C SER A 69 47.92 -134.00 41.56
N GLU A 70 48.76 -134.86 40.99
CA GLU A 70 48.32 -135.84 39.98
C GLU A 70 47.14 -136.72 40.44
N SER A 71 47.04 -136.96 41.76
CA SER A 71 46.01 -137.80 42.37
C SER A 71 44.87 -137.02 43.05
N ARG A 72 44.97 -135.70 43.21
CA ARG A 72 43.98 -134.90 43.98
C ARG A 72 43.70 -133.52 43.37
N LYS A 73 42.42 -133.15 43.32
CA LYS A 73 41.97 -131.83 42.85
C LYS A 73 42.41 -130.70 43.81
N PRO A 74 42.62 -129.47 43.29
CA PRO A 74 42.86 -128.30 44.12
C PRO A 74 41.69 -128.00 45.07
N ILE A 75 41.99 -127.43 46.23
CA ILE A 75 40.99 -126.96 47.21
C ILE A 75 40.87 -125.42 47.09
N GLY A 76 39.68 -124.88 47.40
CA GLY A 76 39.37 -123.46 47.30
C GLY A 76 39.75 -122.61 48.51
N MET A 77 40.13 -123.24 49.63
CA MET A 77 40.38 -122.58 50.92
C MET A 77 41.43 -123.36 51.73
N ALA A 78 42.24 -122.64 52.50
CA ALA A 78 43.09 -123.20 53.54
C ALA A 78 42.65 -122.68 54.91
N GLU A 79 42.55 -123.58 55.89
CA GLU A 79 42.26 -123.27 57.28
C GLU A 79 43.38 -123.84 58.16
N VAL A 80 43.87 -123.01 59.07
CA VAL A 80 44.74 -123.46 60.15
C VAL A 80 44.15 -122.96 61.47
N VAL A 81 44.02 -123.87 62.42
CA VAL A 81 43.55 -123.61 63.77
C VAL A 81 44.65 -124.00 64.75
N LEU A 82 45.03 -123.08 65.63
CA LEU A 82 46.02 -123.28 66.68
C LEU A 82 45.36 -123.14 68.03
N THR A 83 45.41 -124.20 68.83
CA THR A 83 44.93 -124.20 70.22
C THR A 83 46.11 -124.02 71.17
N LEU A 84 46.04 -122.97 71.98
CA LEU A 84 47.03 -122.62 72.98
C LEU A 84 46.48 -122.87 74.39
N SER A 85 47.26 -123.53 75.25
CA SER A 85 47.01 -123.59 76.69
C SER A 85 47.42 -122.27 77.35
N ASN A 86 46.51 -121.71 78.15
CA ASN A 86 46.68 -120.48 78.93
C ASN A 86 46.69 -120.78 80.45
N GLU A 87 47.11 -121.98 80.87
CA GLU A 87 47.20 -122.35 82.29
C GLU A 87 48.08 -121.42 83.14
N GLU A 88 49.03 -120.71 82.52
CA GLU A 88 49.91 -119.74 83.17
C GLU A 88 49.31 -118.32 83.28
N GLY A 89 48.10 -118.09 82.74
CA GLY A 89 47.39 -116.82 82.85
C GLY A 89 48.04 -115.63 82.12
N ILE A 90 48.86 -115.89 81.10
CA ILE A 90 49.67 -114.88 80.39
C ILE A 90 48.86 -114.13 79.31
N ALA A 91 47.68 -114.63 78.94
CA ALA A 91 46.82 -113.96 77.97
C ALA A 91 46.42 -112.52 78.40
N PRO A 92 46.11 -111.62 77.46
CA PRO A 92 45.55 -110.29 77.77
C PRO A 92 44.27 -110.39 78.61
N ALA A 93 43.95 -109.33 79.36
CA ALA A 93 42.83 -109.29 80.32
C ALA A 93 41.49 -109.82 79.78
N GLU A 94 41.21 -109.58 78.51
CA GLU A 94 40.00 -110.04 77.81
C GLU A 94 39.90 -111.58 77.69
N TYR A 95 41.05 -112.28 77.72
CA TYR A 95 41.15 -113.71 77.53
C TYR A 95 41.78 -114.48 78.71
N VAL A 96 42.14 -113.80 79.81
CA VAL A 96 42.76 -114.41 81.00
C VAL A 96 41.94 -115.56 81.57
N ASN A 97 40.60 -115.44 81.55
CA ASN A 97 39.70 -116.41 82.15
C ASN A 97 39.51 -117.70 81.33
N PHE A 98 40.07 -117.78 80.12
CA PHE A 98 40.01 -118.99 79.30
C PHE A 98 41.23 -119.87 79.59
N THR A 99 40.98 -121.16 79.85
CA THR A 99 42.04 -122.17 80.02
C THR A 99 42.73 -122.50 78.70
N GLU A 100 42.02 -122.37 77.58
CA GLU A 100 42.51 -122.57 76.23
C GLU A 100 42.04 -121.46 75.31
N ILE A 101 42.90 -121.04 74.39
CA ILE A 101 42.61 -120.02 73.38
C ILE A 101 42.84 -120.65 72.00
N GLU A 102 41.79 -120.68 71.19
CA GLU A 102 41.79 -121.18 69.83
C GLU A 102 41.90 -120.00 68.86
N ILE A 103 42.86 -120.05 67.95
CA ILE A 103 43.04 -119.03 66.92
C ILE A 103 42.94 -119.71 65.57
N ALA A 104 42.10 -119.18 64.69
CA ALA A 104 41.95 -119.70 63.35
C ALA A 104 42.21 -118.62 62.31
N ARG A 105 42.86 -119.02 61.21
CA ARG A 105 42.98 -118.22 60.00
C ARG A 105 42.46 -119.03 58.82
N ARG A 106 41.60 -118.41 58.02
CA ARG A 106 41.13 -118.94 56.74
C ARG A 106 41.59 -118.03 55.62
N LEU A 107 41.93 -118.61 54.49
CA LEU A 107 42.17 -117.87 53.25
C LEU A 107 41.49 -118.58 52.10
N TYR A 108 40.74 -117.80 51.35
CA TYR A 108 40.06 -118.22 50.13
C TYR A 108 40.91 -117.86 48.91
N ARG A 109 40.71 -118.56 47.79
CA ARG A 109 41.35 -118.20 46.51
C ARG A 109 40.95 -116.82 45.97
N SER A 110 39.89 -116.21 46.51
CA SER A 110 39.54 -114.81 46.25
C SER A 110 40.55 -113.80 46.83
N GLY A 111 41.46 -114.26 47.70
CA GLY A 111 42.39 -113.40 48.46
C GLY A 111 41.82 -112.96 49.82
N GLU A 112 40.54 -113.25 50.09
CA GLU A 112 39.90 -112.90 51.36
C GLU A 112 40.47 -113.75 52.50
N SER A 113 40.92 -113.08 53.56
CA SER A 113 41.40 -113.71 54.80
C SER A 113 40.41 -113.47 55.92
N GLU A 114 40.02 -114.53 56.62
CA GLU A 114 39.21 -114.45 57.84
C GLU A 114 40.04 -114.89 59.05
N TYR A 115 39.78 -114.22 60.18
CA TYR A 115 40.52 -114.40 61.41
C TYR A 115 39.55 -114.64 62.55
N TYR A 116 39.85 -115.60 63.42
CA TYR A 116 39.00 -115.96 64.55
C TYR A 116 39.82 -116.16 65.81
N ILE A 117 39.27 -115.73 66.94
CA ILE A 117 39.72 -116.07 68.29
C ILE A 117 38.53 -116.71 69.00
N ASN A 118 38.68 -117.93 69.51
CA ASN A 118 37.62 -118.73 70.13
C ASN A 118 36.33 -118.76 69.28
N LYS A 119 36.50 -118.95 67.96
CA LYS A 119 35.42 -118.98 66.95
C LYS A 119 34.67 -117.65 66.74
N VAL A 120 35.08 -116.56 67.38
CA VAL A 120 34.56 -115.21 67.14
C VAL A 120 35.41 -114.53 66.08
N GLN A 121 34.78 -113.99 65.03
CA GLN A 121 35.48 -113.28 63.96
C GLN A 121 36.12 -111.99 64.49
N CYS A 122 37.37 -111.76 64.12
CA CYS A 122 38.16 -110.63 64.58
C CYS A 122 39.01 -110.06 63.44
N ARG A 123 39.75 -108.97 63.70
CA ARG A 123 40.73 -108.43 62.75
C ARG A 123 42.09 -109.07 63.01
N LEU A 124 42.94 -109.11 61.98
CA LEU A 124 44.34 -109.51 62.14
C LEU A 124 45.04 -108.76 63.29
N LYS A 125 44.73 -107.47 63.43
CA LYS A 125 45.27 -106.64 64.52
C LYS A 125 44.95 -107.24 65.89
N ASP A 126 43.76 -107.79 66.08
CA ASP A 126 43.34 -108.34 67.37
C ASP A 126 44.12 -109.64 67.68
N ILE A 127 44.44 -110.47 66.66
CA ILE A 127 45.36 -111.63 66.81
C ILE A 127 46.79 -111.17 67.13
N VAL A 128 47.30 -110.15 66.45
CA VAL A 128 48.65 -109.61 66.72
C VAL A 128 48.73 -109.00 68.12
N ASP A 129 47.68 -108.28 68.53
CA ASP A 129 47.57 -107.68 69.87
C ASP A 129 47.47 -108.77 70.95
N LEU A 130 46.86 -109.94 70.69
CA LEU A 130 46.83 -111.09 71.61
C LEU A 130 48.23 -111.58 71.99
N PHE A 131 49.16 -111.51 71.05
CA PHE A 131 50.55 -111.95 71.23
C PHE A 131 51.53 -110.81 71.56
N THR A 132 51.04 -109.58 71.57
CA THR A 132 51.84 -108.44 72.00
C THR A 132 52.12 -108.60 73.50
N ASP A 133 53.39 -108.46 73.90
CA ASP A 133 53.88 -108.62 75.27
C ASP A 133 53.93 -110.08 75.80
N THR A 134 53.51 -111.11 75.03
CA THR A 134 53.62 -112.53 75.43
C THR A 134 54.90 -113.22 74.92
N GLY A 135 55.65 -112.56 74.02
CA GLY A 135 56.86 -113.10 73.39
C GLY A 135 56.60 -114.17 72.32
N ILE A 136 55.34 -114.40 71.93
CA ILE A 136 54.91 -115.42 70.95
C ILE A 136 54.27 -114.72 69.73
N GLY A 137 54.99 -113.81 69.08
CA GLY A 137 54.56 -113.10 67.87
C GLY A 137 55.15 -113.69 66.58
N THR A 138 54.66 -113.25 65.42
CA THR A 138 55.18 -113.66 64.09
C THR A 138 56.61 -113.23 63.84
N ARG A 139 57.04 -112.13 64.47
CA ARG A 139 58.41 -111.61 64.46
C ARG A 139 59.19 -111.93 65.74
N ALA A 140 58.55 -112.60 66.70
CA ALA A 140 59.19 -112.90 67.96
C ALA A 140 60.33 -113.91 67.76
N TYR A 141 61.34 -113.81 68.63
CA TYR A 141 62.47 -114.72 68.72
C TYR A 141 62.07 -116.18 68.95
N SER A 142 60.79 -116.45 69.24
CA SER A 142 60.24 -117.78 69.53
C SER A 142 60.19 -118.71 68.31
N ILE A 143 60.31 -118.22 67.08
CA ILE A 143 60.32 -119.06 65.87
C ILE A 143 61.58 -118.79 65.05
N ILE A 144 62.53 -119.72 65.11
CA ILE A 144 63.82 -119.62 64.42
C ILE A 144 63.78 -120.45 63.12
N GLU A 145 63.94 -119.76 61.99
CA GLU A 145 64.10 -120.33 60.66
C GLU A 145 65.51 -120.84 60.38
N GLN A 146 65.61 -121.74 59.40
CA GLN A 146 66.89 -122.09 58.80
C GLN A 146 67.55 -120.81 58.23
N GLY A 147 68.75 -120.48 58.72
CA GLY A 147 69.50 -119.27 58.32
C GLY A 147 69.26 -118.02 59.19
N GLN A 148 68.20 -117.98 59.99
CA GLN A 148 67.89 -116.82 60.84
C GLN A 148 68.92 -116.60 61.96
N VAL A 149 69.56 -117.67 62.44
CA VAL A 149 70.70 -117.58 63.38
C VAL A 149 71.88 -116.83 62.75
N GLY A 150 72.20 -117.11 61.48
CA GLY A 150 73.28 -116.42 60.76
C GLY A 150 72.93 -114.95 60.48
N TRP A 151 71.66 -114.65 60.17
CA TRP A 151 71.20 -113.27 60.02
C TRP A 151 71.34 -112.48 61.32
N LEU A 152 70.93 -113.05 62.46
CA LEU A 152 71.00 -112.38 63.76
C LEU A 152 72.43 -111.97 64.15
N VAL A 153 73.40 -112.84 63.87
CA VAL A 153 74.82 -112.58 64.12
C VAL A 153 75.35 -111.42 63.26
N ASN A 154 74.86 -111.30 62.01
CA ASN A 154 75.30 -110.29 61.04
C ASN A 154 74.42 -109.03 60.96
N ALA A 155 73.31 -108.96 61.68
CA ALA A 155 72.37 -107.84 61.63
C ALA A 155 72.98 -106.53 62.14
N LYS A 156 72.57 -105.40 61.54
CA LYS A 156 72.98 -104.06 61.97
C LYS A 156 72.49 -103.77 63.40
N PRO A 157 73.17 -102.88 64.16
CA PRO A 157 72.76 -102.53 65.52
C PRO A 157 71.31 -102.07 65.62
N GLU A 158 70.80 -101.32 64.65
CA GLU A 158 69.42 -100.81 64.63
C GLU A 158 68.39 -101.95 64.45
N ASP A 159 68.68 -102.90 63.57
CA ASP A 159 67.82 -104.07 63.35
C ASP A 159 67.84 -105.00 64.56
N ARG A 160 69.01 -105.17 65.18
CA ARG A 160 69.17 -105.95 66.41
C ARG A 160 68.48 -105.28 67.61
N ARG A 161 68.50 -103.95 67.66
CA ARG A 161 67.80 -103.17 68.70
C ARG A 161 66.30 -103.45 68.69
N ALA A 162 65.67 -103.58 67.52
CA ALA A 162 64.25 -103.91 67.44
C ALA A 162 63.92 -105.22 68.17
N LEU A 163 64.79 -106.24 68.05
CA LEU A 163 64.64 -107.52 68.76
C LEU A 163 64.79 -107.37 70.27
N PHE A 164 65.73 -106.55 70.74
CA PHE A 164 65.88 -106.25 72.17
C PHE A 164 64.70 -105.44 72.72
N GLU A 165 64.18 -104.49 71.95
CA GLU A 165 63.00 -103.70 72.32
C GLU A 165 61.73 -104.56 72.39
N GLU A 166 61.61 -105.56 71.51
CA GLU A 166 60.55 -106.56 71.54
C GLU A 166 60.69 -107.50 72.74
N ALA A 167 61.90 -108.01 73.00
CA ALA A 167 62.18 -108.85 74.17
C ALA A 167 61.97 -108.10 75.50
N ALA A 168 62.24 -106.79 75.53
CA ALA A 168 62.01 -105.94 76.69
C ALA A 168 60.54 -105.48 76.84
N GLY A 169 59.64 -105.81 75.90
CA GLY A 169 58.22 -105.45 75.97
C GLY A 169 57.92 -103.96 75.86
N ILE A 170 58.86 -103.13 75.36
CA ILE A 170 58.69 -101.66 75.32
C ILE A 170 58.09 -101.15 74.00
N ASN A 171 57.94 -102.02 73.00
CA ASN A 171 57.52 -101.64 71.65
C ASN A 171 56.13 -100.99 71.60
N LYS A 172 55.19 -101.48 72.43
CA LYS A 172 53.83 -100.92 72.57
C LYS A 172 53.83 -99.47 73.05
N PHE A 173 54.67 -99.15 74.05
CA PHE A 173 54.78 -97.79 74.57
C PHE A 173 55.39 -96.84 73.56
N LYS A 174 56.40 -97.31 72.81
CA LYS A 174 57.03 -96.56 71.71
C LYS A 174 56.02 -96.23 70.61
N HIS A 175 55.26 -97.22 70.14
CA HIS A 175 54.22 -97.00 69.13
C HIS A 175 53.12 -96.04 69.61
N ARG A 176 52.68 -96.14 70.87
CA ARG A 176 51.71 -95.20 71.46
C ARG A 176 52.26 -93.77 71.52
N LYS A 177 53.52 -93.60 71.93
CA LYS A 177 54.20 -92.30 71.97
C LYS A 177 54.25 -91.67 70.58
N ASP A 178 54.70 -92.41 69.56
CA ASP A 178 54.83 -91.90 68.20
C ASP A 178 53.47 -91.51 67.60
N ALA A 179 52.42 -92.31 67.85
CA ALA A 179 51.07 -91.98 67.42
C ALA A 179 50.55 -90.70 68.10
N ALA A 180 50.80 -90.51 69.40
CA ALA A 180 50.43 -89.31 70.13
C ALA A 180 51.16 -88.07 69.60
N LEU A 181 52.48 -88.18 69.34
CA LEU A 181 53.28 -87.09 68.78
C LEU A 181 52.76 -86.66 67.40
N ARG A 182 52.41 -87.60 66.51
CA ARG A 182 51.82 -87.27 65.20
C ARG A 182 50.49 -86.53 65.33
N ARG A 183 49.62 -86.94 66.27
CA ARG A 183 48.34 -86.25 66.53
C ARG A 183 48.54 -84.84 67.06
N LEU A 184 49.51 -84.65 67.95
CA LEU A 184 49.84 -83.36 68.51
C LEU A 184 50.35 -82.39 67.43
N GLU A 185 51.21 -82.87 66.53
CA GLU A 185 51.73 -82.07 65.42
C GLU A 185 50.62 -81.66 64.45
N ALA A 186 49.74 -82.59 64.08
CA ALA A 186 48.57 -82.28 63.25
C ALA A 186 47.65 -81.23 63.91
N THR A 187 47.49 -81.30 65.24
CA THR A 187 46.68 -80.34 65.99
C THR A 187 47.32 -78.95 66.00
N LYS A 188 48.65 -78.86 66.14
CA LYS A 188 49.38 -77.59 66.04
C LYS A 188 49.19 -76.93 64.68
N GLN A 189 49.30 -77.70 63.59
CA GLN A 189 49.08 -77.20 62.24
C GLN A 189 47.66 -76.65 62.05
N ASN A 190 46.64 -77.36 62.60
CA ASN A 190 45.26 -76.89 62.58
C ASN A 190 45.09 -75.56 63.34
N LEU A 191 45.72 -75.40 64.51
CA LEU A 191 45.66 -74.16 65.28
C LEU A 191 46.29 -72.98 64.54
N THR A 192 47.42 -73.19 63.86
CA THR A 192 48.03 -72.15 63.01
C THR A 192 47.05 -71.67 61.96
N ARG A 193 46.40 -72.60 61.25
CA ARG A 193 45.39 -72.26 60.22
C ARG A 193 44.20 -71.50 60.80
N VAL A 194 43.72 -71.87 61.98
CA VAL A 194 42.62 -71.14 62.67
C VAL A 194 43.04 -69.70 62.98
N ASN A 195 44.27 -69.49 63.46
CA ASN A 195 44.77 -68.15 63.74
C ASN A 195 44.89 -67.28 62.47
N ASP A 196 45.30 -67.87 61.34
CA ASP A 196 45.35 -67.16 60.06
C ASP A 196 43.95 -66.69 59.63
N ILE A 197 42.95 -67.58 59.73
CA ILE A 197 41.54 -67.26 59.42
C ILE A 197 41.02 -66.15 60.34
N ILE A 198 41.29 -66.22 61.65
CA ILE A 198 40.91 -65.17 62.60
C ILE A 198 41.55 -63.83 62.19
N GLY A 199 42.83 -63.84 61.79
CA GLY A 199 43.53 -62.66 61.30
C GLY A 199 42.86 -62.05 60.07
N GLU A 200 42.48 -62.87 59.10
CA GLU A 200 41.78 -62.45 57.88
C GLU A 200 40.39 -61.86 58.21
N VAL A 201 39.58 -62.58 59.00
CA VAL A 201 38.25 -62.13 59.41
C VAL A 201 38.33 -60.79 60.15
N LYS A 202 39.34 -60.60 61.03
CA LYS A 202 39.55 -59.33 61.73
C LYS A 202 39.89 -58.19 60.77
N ARG A 203 40.68 -58.44 59.71
CA ARG A 203 40.96 -57.44 58.67
C ARG A 203 39.70 -57.07 57.89
N GLN A 204 38.89 -58.06 57.50
CA GLN A 204 37.62 -57.84 56.81
C GLN A 204 36.64 -57.04 57.68
N MET A 205 36.50 -57.40 58.96
CA MET A 205 35.65 -56.70 59.92
C MET A 205 36.09 -55.23 60.11
N ASN A 206 37.39 -54.97 60.20
CA ASN A 206 37.91 -53.61 60.32
C ASN A 206 37.62 -52.77 59.06
N SER A 207 37.73 -53.36 57.87
CA SER A 207 37.38 -52.72 56.60
C SER A 207 35.89 -52.37 56.56
N LEU A 208 35.02 -53.33 56.87
CA LEU A 208 33.58 -53.14 56.93
C LEU A 208 33.18 -52.06 57.94
N ASN A 209 33.80 -52.02 59.12
CA ASN A 209 33.56 -50.99 60.12
C ASN A 209 33.93 -49.58 59.59
N ARG A 210 35.03 -49.45 58.84
CA ARG A 210 35.39 -48.17 58.20
C ARG A 210 34.36 -47.76 57.14
N GLN A 211 33.87 -48.71 56.34
CA GLN A 211 32.84 -48.47 55.34
C GLN A 211 31.51 -48.04 55.99
N ALA A 212 31.09 -48.71 57.07
CA ALA A 212 29.90 -48.36 57.83
C ALA A 212 29.98 -46.93 58.39
N LYS A 213 31.09 -46.57 59.05
CA LYS A 213 31.32 -45.20 59.55
C LYS A 213 31.31 -44.15 58.44
N LYS A 214 31.84 -44.47 57.25
CA LYS A 214 31.79 -43.57 56.09
C LYS A 214 30.35 -43.37 55.59
N ALA A 215 29.55 -44.44 55.54
CA ALA A 215 28.15 -44.37 55.14
C ALA A 215 27.30 -43.59 56.15
N GLU A 216 27.54 -43.76 57.45
CA GLU A 216 26.87 -43.01 58.51
C GLU A 216 27.18 -41.51 58.44
N ARG A 217 28.45 -41.14 58.22
CA ARG A 217 28.86 -39.74 57.96
C ARG A 217 28.19 -39.17 56.72
N TYR A 218 28.15 -39.93 55.62
CA TYR A 218 27.48 -39.52 54.40
C TYR A 218 25.99 -39.26 54.64
N LYS A 219 25.31 -40.14 55.38
CA LYS A 219 23.90 -39.96 55.72
C LYS A 219 23.67 -38.67 56.51
N THR A 220 24.50 -38.41 57.52
CA THR A 220 24.44 -37.19 58.34
C THR A 220 24.66 -35.94 57.47
N MET A 221 25.72 -35.92 56.66
CA MET A 221 26.00 -34.80 55.74
C MET A 221 24.89 -34.58 54.72
N ARG A 222 24.23 -35.66 54.25
CA ARG A 222 23.10 -35.56 53.32
C ARG A 222 21.85 -34.98 53.97
N GLU A 223 21.60 -35.31 55.24
CA GLU A 223 20.51 -34.71 56.02
C GLU A 223 20.76 -33.23 56.29
N GLU A 224 22.00 -32.85 56.65
CA GLU A 224 22.41 -31.44 56.79
C GLU A 224 22.28 -30.67 55.46
N LEU A 225 22.76 -31.24 54.36
CA LEU A 225 22.64 -30.65 53.02
C LEU A 225 21.17 -30.39 52.67
N LYS A 226 20.31 -31.39 52.89
CA LYS A 226 18.86 -31.24 52.66
C LYS A 226 18.27 -30.12 53.52
N GLY A 227 18.73 -29.97 54.76
CA GLY A 227 18.36 -28.85 55.62
C GLY A 227 18.75 -27.50 55.02
N PHE A 228 19.98 -27.36 54.54
CA PHE A 228 20.44 -26.14 53.87
C PHE A 228 19.71 -25.86 52.56
N GLU A 229 19.47 -26.87 51.73
CA GLU A 229 18.70 -26.73 50.49
C GLU A 229 17.28 -26.24 50.77
N LEU A 230 16.60 -26.80 51.78
CA LEU A 230 15.27 -26.35 52.18
C LEU A 230 15.28 -24.92 52.72
N PHE A 231 16.31 -24.55 53.49
CA PHE A 231 16.47 -23.18 53.97
C PHE A 231 16.64 -22.18 52.83
N LEU A 232 17.54 -22.48 51.89
CA LEU A 232 17.85 -21.62 50.75
C LEU A 232 16.62 -21.48 49.83
N ALA A 233 15.94 -22.59 49.54
CA ALA A 233 14.68 -22.58 48.81
C ALA A 233 13.57 -21.79 49.53
N SER A 234 13.54 -21.82 50.87
CA SER A 234 12.59 -21.02 51.66
C SER A 234 12.87 -19.51 51.54
N GLU A 235 14.14 -19.10 51.58
CA GLU A 235 14.53 -17.70 51.40
C GLU A 235 14.25 -17.20 49.98
N GLU A 236 14.56 -18.01 48.95
CA GLU A 236 14.20 -17.70 47.56
C GLU A 236 12.67 -17.58 47.39
N TYR A 237 11.91 -18.50 47.98
CA TYR A 237 10.46 -18.45 47.95
C TYR A 237 9.91 -17.17 48.61
N LYS A 238 10.45 -16.77 49.77
CA LYS A 238 10.06 -15.51 50.44
C LYS A 238 10.37 -14.31 49.56
N ALA A 239 11.56 -14.24 48.97
CA ALA A 239 11.96 -13.16 48.07
C ALA A 239 11.05 -13.07 46.83
N LEU A 240 10.74 -14.21 46.21
CA LEU A 240 9.82 -14.29 45.08
C LEU A 240 8.39 -13.88 45.47
N LYS A 241 7.92 -14.30 46.65
CA LYS A 241 6.61 -13.93 47.18
C LYS A 241 6.52 -12.42 47.44
N GLN A 242 7.56 -11.82 47.99
CA GLN A 242 7.63 -10.37 48.17
C GLN A 242 7.61 -9.64 46.83
N LYS A 243 8.47 -10.05 45.88
CA LYS A 243 8.52 -9.47 44.53
C LYS A 243 7.18 -9.60 43.80
N ARG A 244 6.48 -10.72 43.98
CA ARG A 244 5.13 -10.92 43.46
C ARG A 244 4.16 -9.91 44.06
N SER A 245 4.14 -9.74 45.38
CA SER A 245 3.27 -8.75 46.05
C SER A 245 3.56 -7.32 45.59
N GLU A 246 4.84 -6.95 45.44
CA GLU A 246 5.24 -5.65 44.90
C GLU A 246 4.74 -5.44 43.47
N ASN A 247 4.81 -6.47 42.62
CA ASN A 247 4.31 -6.41 41.25
C ASN A 247 2.78 -6.39 41.17
N GLU A 248 2.09 -7.10 42.06
CA GLU A 248 0.62 -7.05 42.18
C GLU A 248 0.17 -5.63 42.56
N ASN A 249 0.83 -5.00 43.54
CA ASN A 249 0.55 -3.60 43.90
C ASN A 249 0.84 -2.64 42.75
N LYS A 250 1.97 -2.81 42.04
CA LYS A 250 2.27 -2.00 40.85
C LYS A 250 1.22 -2.18 39.75
N LEU A 251 0.77 -3.40 39.52
CA LEU A 251 -0.27 -3.71 38.53
C LEU A 251 -1.58 -3.02 38.90
N GLU A 252 -1.97 -3.05 40.18
CA GLU A 252 -3.17 -2.37 40.67
C GLU A 252 -3.06 -0.85 40.44
N THR A 253 -1.95 -0.22 40.83
CA THR A 253 -1.76 1.23 40.59
C THR A 253 -1.74 1.60 39.11
N LEU A 254 -1.27 0.71 38.23
CA LEU A 254 -1.30 0.94 36.79
C LEU A 254 -2.71 0.78 36.21
N LYS A 255 -3.50 -0.16 36.71
CA LYS A 255 -4.91 -0.31 36.33
C LYS A 255 -5.73 0.90 36.75
N ASP A 256 -5.50 1.43 37.95
CA ASP A 256 -6.18 2.64 38.42
C ASP A 256 -5.83 3.84 37.51
N LYS A 257 -4.55 3.99 37.15
CA LYS A 257 -4.11 5.01 36.17
C LYS A 257 -4.70 4.81 34.79
N GLU A 258 -4.82 3.56 34.33
CA GLU A 258 -5.45 3.25 33.04
C GLU A 258 -6.92 3.68 33.03
N ILE A 259 -7.65 3.38 34.10
CA ILE A 259 -9.05 3.81 34.27
C ILE A 259 -9.14 5.34 34.31
N GLU A 260 -8.27 6.01 35.07
CA GLU A 260 -8.21 7.47 35.15
C GLU A 260 -7.98 8.10 33.78
N LEU A 261 -6.96 7.64 33.05
CA LEU A 261 -6.62 8.14 31.72
C LEU A 261 -7.71 7.84 30.69
N THR A 262 -8.31 6.65 30.74
CA THR A 262 -9.41 6.28 29.83
C THR A 262 -10.63 7.16 30.07
N THR A 263 -10.93 7.47 31.34
CA THR A 263 -12.01 8.40 31.71
C THR A 263 -11.70 9.81 31.22
N ALA A 264 -10.46 10.29 31.39
CA ALA A 264 -10.03 11.60 30.90
C ALA A 264 -10.10 11.71 29.36
N ILE A 265 -9.70 10.66 28.64
CA ILE A 265 -9.83 10.58 27.18
C ILE A 265 -11.30 10.64 26.76
N SER A 266 -12.18 9.88 27.42
CA SER A 266 -13.62 9.89 27.15
C SER A 266 -14.23 11.28 27.37
N GLN A 267 -13.87 11.95 28.47
CA GLN A 267 -14.30 13.33 28.73
C GLN A 267 -13.80 14.31 27.66
N LYS A 268 -12.54 14.21 27.25
CA LYS A 268 -11.98 15.05 26.18
C LYS A 268 -12.65 14.78 24.84
N ALA A 269 -12.91 13.52 24.49
CA ALA A 269 -13.64 13.14 23.29
C ALA A 269 -15.07 13.74 23.29
N GLY A 270 -15.78 13.66 24.42
CA GLY A 270 -17.09 14.30 24.59
C GLY A 270 -17.01 15.83 24.37
N SER A 271 -16.05 16.50 25.00
CA SER A 271 -15.85 17.95 24.83
C SER A 271 -15.50 18.36 23.39
N LEU A 272 -14.74 17.51 22.68
CA LEU A 272 -14.39 17.73 21.28
C LEU A 272 -15.63 17.59 20.38
N GLU A 273 -16.49 16.61 20.65
CA GLU A 273 -17.72 16.41 19.89
C GLU A 273 -18.70 17.57 20.10
N GLU A 274 -18.84 18.07 21.33
CA GLU A 274 -19.60 19.30 21.61
C GLU A 274 -19.02 20.53 20.89
N ALA A 275 -17.69 20.67 20.85
CA ALA A 275 -17.04 21.74 20.12
C ALA A 275 -17.27 21.63 18.61
N ARG A 276 -17.22 20.42 18.04
CA ARG A 276 -17.54 20.15 16.62
C ARG A 276 -18.99 20.47 16.29
N ALA A 277 -19.93 20.06 17.13
CA ALA A 277 -21.34 20.37 16.96
C ALA A 277 -21.59 21.89 16.97
N ARG A 278 -20.92 22.63 17.87
CA ARG A 278 -20.94 24.10 17.88
C ARG A 278 -20.36 24.69 16.60
N TYR A 279 -19.18 24.24 16.18
CA TYR A 279 -18.54 24.67 14.94
C TYR A 279 -19.45 24.49 13.72
N LEU A 280 -20.05 23.30 13.54
CA LEU A 280 -20.95 23.02 12.41
C LEU A 280 -22.18 23.92 12.42
N LYS A 281 -22.73 24.21 13.61
CA LYS A 281 -23.85 25.14 13.77
C LYS A 281 -23.47 26.56 13.37
N GLU A 282 -22.30 27.03 13.81
CA GLU A 282 -21.78 28.34 13.42
C GLU A 282 -21.44 28.42 11.93
N GLU A 283 -20.86 27.37 11.34
CA GLU A 283 -20.58 27.29 9.91
C GLU A 283 -21.86 27.34 9.07
N ALA A 284 -22.90 26.62 9.47
CA ALA A 284 -24.21 26.68 8.83
C ALA A 284 -24.82 28.09 8.93
N SER A 285 -24.71 28.73 10.09
CA SER A 285 -25.16 30.11 10.30
C SER A 285 -24.38 31.09 9.41
N LEU A 286 -23.05 30.96 9.35
CA LEU A 286 -22.20 31.79 8.50
C LEU A 286 -22.55 31.60 7.02
N LYS A 287 -22.80 30.37 6.57
CA LYS A 287 -23.23 30.07 5.19
C LYS A 287 -24.58 30.74 4.88
N ALA A 288 -25.54 30.67 5.80
CA ALA A 288 -26.83 31.34 5.64
C ALA A 288 -26.69 32.87 5.59
N ILE A 289 -25.84 33.46 6.44
CA ILE A 289 -25.56 34.91 6.41
C ILE A 289 -24.88 35.31 5.11
N ARG A 290 -23.90 34.55 4.63
CA ARG A 290 -23.23 34.79 3.34
C ARG A 290 -24.19 34.69 2.17
N GLN A 291 -25.11 33.72 2.18
CA GLN A 291 -26.14 33.59 1.15
C GLN A 291 -27.09 34.79 1.16
N LYS A 292 -27.56 35.23 2.33
CA LYS A 292 -28.37 36.45 2.46
C LYS A 292 -27.60 37.70 1.99
N ALA A 293 -26.32 37.81 2.34
CA ALA A 293 -25.48 38.92 1.88
C ALA A 293 -25.32 38.92 0.35
N PHE A 294 -25.13 37.76 -0.27
CA PHE A 294 -25.07 37.62 -1.73
C PHE A 294 -26.42 37.94 -2.40
N GLU A 295 -27.54 37.51 -1.83
CA GLU A 295 -28.88 37.86 -2.31
C GLU A 295 -29.11 39.37 -2.26
N ILE A 296 -28.73 40.02 -1.16
CA ILE A 296 -28.80 41.48 -1.00
C ILE A 296 -27.86 42.18 -2.00
N ASP A 297 -26.63 41.71 -2.18
CA ASP A 297 -25.68 42.27 -3.17
C ASP A 297 -26.20 42.15 -4.60
N SER A 298 -26.84 41.01 -4.94
CA SER A 298 -27.50 40.84 -6.23
C SER A 298 -28.67 41.80 -6.40
N GLN A 299 -29.51 41.97 -5.38
CA GLN A 299 -30.61 42.93 -5.42
C GLN A 299 -30.10 44.36 -5.57
N ILE A 300 -29.02 44.73 -4.89
CA ILE A 300 -28.38 46.05 -5.04
C ILE A 300 -27.90 46.22 -6.48
N LYS A 301 -27.17 45.26 -7.05
CA LYS A 301 -26.70 45.33 -8.45
C LYS A 301 -27.83 45.44 -9.45
N ASP A 302 -28.93 44.73 -9.24
CA ASP A 302 -30.10 44.81 -10.13
C ASP A 302 -30.78 46.18 -10.01
N ARG A 303 -30.92 46.73 -8.79
CA ARG A 303 -31.41 48.11 -8.59
C ARG A 303 -30.47 49.16 -9.16
N GLU A 304 -29.15 48.99 -9.04
CA GLU A 304 -28.15 49.88 -9.65
C GLU A 304 -28.26 49.86 -11.18
N LYS A 305 -28.46 48.69 -11.80
CA LYS A 305 -28.72 48.59 -13.24
C LYS A 305 -30.03 49.28 -13.63
N GLU A 306 -31.09 49.10 -12.86
CA GLU A 306 -32.37 49.81 -13.09
C GLU A 306 -32.19 51.33 -12.99
N ILE A 307 -31.43 51.81 -12.00
CA ILE A 307 -31.10 53.23 -11.84
C ILE A 307 -30.29 53.72 -13.03
N GLN A 308 -29.25 53.00 -13.46
CA GLN A 308 -28.45 53.38 -14.64
C GLN A 308 -29.29 53.43 -15.93
N LEU A 309 -30.19 52.46 -16.12
CA LEU A 309 -31.14 52.46 -17.23
C LEU A 309 -32.10 53.66 -17.16
N ALA A 310 -32.60 53.99 -15.97
CA ALA A 310 -33.45 55.15 -15.75
C ALA A 310 -32.69 56.47 -15.97
N GLU A 311 -31.44 56.58 -15.54
CA GLU A 311 -30.57 57.74 -15.77
C GLU A 311 -30.26 57.94 -17.26
N LEU A 312 -29.95 56.86 -17.98
CA LEU A 312 -29.83 56.87 -19.44
C LEU A 312 -31.12 57.36 -20.10
N ARG A 313 -32.28 56.85 -19.64
CA ARG A 313 -33.59 57.25 -20.14
C ARG A 313 -33.90 58.73 -19.86
N ILE A 314 -33.58 59.23 -18.67
CA ILE A 314 -33.70 60.65 -18.31
C ILE A 314 -32.77 61.50 -19.20
N GLY A 315 -31.55 61.04 -19.45
CA GLY A 315 -30.61 61.71 -20.36
C GLY A 315 -31.06 61.73 -21.82
N GLU A 316 -31.72 60.67 -22.31
CA GLU A 316 -32.38 60.64 -23.63
C GLU A 316 -33.57 61.60 -23.68
N LEU A 317 -34.42 61.59 -22.65
CA LEU A 317 -35.59 62.46 -22.57
C LEU A 317 -35.20 63.95 -22.49
N ARG A 318 -34.17 64.31 -21.71
CA ARG A 318 -33.63 65.67 -21.67
C ARG A 318 -33.06 66.12 -23.01
N ARG A 319 -32.33 65.25 -23.71
CA ARG A 319 -31.85 65.54 -25.07
C ARG A 319 -32.99 65.73 -26.06
N ASN A 320 -34.05 64.93 -25.95
CA ASN A 320 -35.27 65.13 -26.74
C ASN A 320 -35.99 66.43 -26.38
N GLU A 321 -36.05 66.79 -25.11
CA GLU A 321 -36.62 68.06 -24.63
C GLU A 321 -35.84 69.26 -25.18
N GLU A 322 -34.51 69.27 -25.09
CA GLU A 322 -33.66 70.30 -25.67
C GLU A 322 -33.82 70.41 -27.20
N ARG A 323 -33.95 69.26 -27.89
CA ARG A 323 -34.21 69.24 -29.34
C ARG A 323 -35.57 69.86 -29.66
N LEU A 324 -36.63 69.44 -28.96
CA LEU A 324 -37.98 69.96 -29.16
C LEU A 324 -38.09 71.45 -28.81
N LEU A 325 -37.37 71.93 -27.79
CA LEU A 325 -37.32 73.35 -27.44
C LEU A 325 -36.66 74.18 -28.55
N LYS A 326 -35.56 73.69 -29.14
CA LYS A 326 -34.94 74.33 -30.31
C LYS A 326 -35.88 74.34 -31.52
N GLU A 327 -36.58 73.23 -31.76
CA GLU A 327 -37.57 73.12 -32.85
C GLU A 327 -38.73 74.10 -32.65
N ILE A 328 -39.21 74.28 -31.41
CA ILE A 328 -40.23 75.29 -31.06
C ILE A 328 -39.72 76.71 -31.27
N GLU A 329 -38.45 76.98 -30.94
CA GLU A 329 -37.84 78.31 -31.09
C GLU A 329 -37.63 78.65 -32.57
N GLU A 330 -37.20 77.69 -33.40
CA GLU A 330 -37.14 77.81 -34.85
C GLU A 330 -38.53 78.04 -35.47
N LEU A 331 -39.55 77.31 -35.01
CA LEU A 331 -40.94 77.49 -35.47
C LEU A 331 -41.52 78.84 -35.05
N LYS A 332 -41.16 79.38 -33.88
CA LYS A 332 -41.56 80.74 -33.47
C LYS A 332 -40.93 81.81 -34.36
N VAL A 333 -39.65 81.67 -34.68
CA VAL A 333 -38.98 82.58 -35.62
C VAL A 333 -39.68 82.54 -36.99
N GLN A 334 -40.00 81.35 -37.50
CA GLN A 334 -40.76 81.18 -38.75
C GLN A 334 -42.17 81.78 -38.67
N GLN A 335 -42.85 81.64 -37.54
CA GLN A 335 -44.17 82.23 -37.32
C GLN A 335 -44.09 83.77 -37.34
N ASP A 336 -43.08 84.37 -36.72
CA ASP A 336 -42.90 85.82 -36.72
C ASP A 336 -42.53 86.37 -38.10
N THR A 337 -41.71 85.67 -38.90
CA THR A 337 -41.47 86.07 -40.30
C THR A 337 -42.73 86.02 -41.14
N VAL A 338 -43.50 84.93 -41.08
CA VAL A 338 -44.78 84.83 -41.80
C VAL A 338 -45.77 85.89 -41.34
N ARG A 339 -45.79 86.23 -40.04
CA ARG A 339 -46.66 87.28 -39.49
C ARG A 339 -46.26 88.67 -40.00
N GLN A 340 -44.97 88.96 -40.11
CA GLN A 340 -44.49 90.22 -40.68
C GLN A 340 -44.76 90.31 -42.19
N GLU A 341 -44.60 89.23 -42.95
CA GLU A 341 -44.98 89.18 -44.36
C GLU A 341 -46.49 89.39 -44.55
N THR A 342 -47.33 88.81 -43.67
CA THR A 342 -48.79 88.97 -43.71
C THR A 342 -49.22 90.41 -43.38
N LEU A 343 -48.53 91.08 -42.44
CA LEU A 343 -48.76 92.49 -42.11
C LEU A 343 -48.36 93.43 -43.26
N TRP A 344 -47.23 93.14 -43.91
CA TRP A 344 -46.77 93.90 -45.07
C TRP A 344 -47.70 93.73 -46.28
N LEU A 345 -48.12 92.49 -46.59
CA LEU A 345 -49.07 92.20 -47.66
C LEU A 345 -50.44 92.83 -47.44
N ASN A 346 -50.97 92.84 -46.20
CA ASN A 346 -52.24 93.50 -45.89
C ASN A 346 -52.15 95.04 -45.96
N GLY A 347 -50.99 95.64 -45.66
CA GLY A 347 -50.75 97.07 -45.88
C GLY A 347 -50.80 97.43 -47.36
N LEU A 348 -50.13 96.63 -48.20
CA LEU A 348 -50.11 96.82 -49.66
C LEU A 348 -51.52 96.66 -50.28
N LEU A 349 -52.31 95.72 -49.76
CA LEU A 349 -53.69 95.45 -50.21
C LEU A 349 -54.65 96.60 -49.83
N SER A 350 -54.39 97.30 -48.72
CA SER A 350 -55.16 98.47 -48.30
C SER A 350 -54.87 99.71 -49.16
N GLU A 351 -53.62 99.89 -49.61
CA GLU A 351 -53.28 100.98 -50.54
C GLU A 351 -53.90 100.76 -51.92
N ILE A 352 -53.83 99.53 -52.45
CA ILE A 352 -54.42 99.20 -53.75
C ILE A 352 -55.95 99.33 -53.74
N ASN A 353 -56.63 98.93 -52.67
CA ASN A 353 -58.10 99.11 -52.57
C ASN A 353 -58.52 100.59 -52.47
N SER A 354 -57.70 101.44 -51.84
CA SER A 354 -57.95 102.89 -51.79
C SER A 354 -57.79 103.56 -53.16
N GLU A 355 -56.91 103.07 -54.03
CA GLU A 355 -56.75 103.59 -55.39
C GLU A 355 -57.89 103.12 -56.32
N VAL A 356 -58.40 101.91 -56.13
CA VAL A 356 -59.53 101.35 -56.91
C VAL A 356 -60.85 102.07 -56.60
N GLU A 357 -61.17 102.32 -55.32
CA GLU A 357 -62.39 103.06 -54.94
C GLU A 357 -62.40 104.52 -55.46
N SER A 358 -61.22 105.15 -55.59
CA SER A 358 -61.04 106.50 -56.14
C SER A 358 -61.37 106.57 -57.64
N GLU A 359 -60.99 105.55 -58.42
CA GLU A 359 -61.25 105.51 -59.86
C GLU A 359 -62.66 105.00 -60.21
N GLU A 360 -63.27 104.13 -59.40
CA GLU A 360 -64.67 103.73 -59.56
C GLU A 360 -65.66 104.91 -59.32
N ALA A 361 -65.34 105.83 -58.41
CA ALA A 361 -66.12 107.05 -58.18
C ALA A 361 -66.03 108.06 -59.35
N ARG A 362 -64.89 108.09 -60.08
CA ARG A 362 -64.72 108.93 -61.27
C ARG A 362 -65.53 108.41 -62.46
N LEU A 363 -65.52 107.08 -62.66
CA LEU A 363 -66.24 106.43 -63.76
C LEU A 363 -67.78 106.60 -63.64
N LEU A 364 -68.33 106.49 -62.43
CA LEU A 364 -69.77 106.66 -62.18
C LEU A 364 -70.26 108.11 -62.40
N ASN A 365 -69.38 109.09 -62.25
CA ASN A 365 -69.71 110.51 -62.44
C ASN A 365 -69.70 110.89 -63.94
N GLU A 366 -68.81 110.31 -64.74
CA GLU A 366 -68.80 110.48 -66.20
C GLU A 366 -70.00 109.77 -66.87
N GLU A 367 -70.41 108.56 -66.41
CA GLU A 367 -71.56 107.83 -66.98
C GLU A 367 -72.91 108.55 -66.76
N ASN A 368 -73.08 109.27 -65.66
CA ASN A 368 -74.30 110.05 -65.40
C ASN A 368 -74.37 111.34 -66.23
N SER A 369 -73.22 111.92 -66.58
CA SER A 369 -73.16 113.11 -67.44
C SER A 369 -73.52 112.80 -68.91
N LEU A 370 -73.27 111.57 -69.38
CA LEU A 370 -73.59 111.12 -70.74
C LEU A 370 -75.10 110.89 -70.95
N LYS A 371 -75.80 110.31 -69.97
CA LYS A 371 -77.25 110.04 -70.03
C LYS A 371 -78.12 111.30 -70.02
N ASP A 372 -77.66 112.39 -69.41
CA ASP A 372 -78.40 113.66 -69.36
C ASP A 372 -78.25 114.51 -70.64
N ILE A 373 -77.21 114.24 -71.46
CA ILE A 373 -76.99 114.86 -72.76
C ILE A 373 -77.80 114.15 -73.87
N GLU A 374 -77.94 112.81 -73.81
CA GLU A 374 -78.78 112.06 -74.77
C GLU A 374 -80.28 112.40 -74.65
N ARG A 375 -80.79 112.64 -73.42
CA ARG A 375 -82.18 113.03 -73.19
C ARG A 375 -82.53 114.41 -73.76
N LYS A 376 -81.58 115.36 -73.74
CA LYS A 376 -81.76 116.71 -74.31
C LYS A 376 -81.72 116.74 -75.85
N SER A 377 -81.08 115.76 -76.50
CA SER A 377 -81.03 115.64 -77.97
C SER A 377 -82.34 115.13 -78.56
N GLN A 378 -83.02 114.18 -77.90
CA GLN A 378 -84.28 113.59 -78.40
C GLN A 378 -85.48 114.55 -78.30
N GLU A 379 -85.53 115.43 -77.29
CA GLU A 379 -86.59 116.44 -77.17
C GLU A 379 -86.48 117.56 -78.23
N SER A 380 -85.27 117.86 -78.71
CA SER A 380 -85.04 118.93 -79.69
C SER A 380 -85.33 118.49 -81.14
N GLU A 381 -85.38 117.18 -81.40
CA GLU A 381 -85.62 116.60 -82.73
C GLU A 381 -87.12 116.48 -83.06
N VAL A 382 -87.95 116.17 -82.06
CA VAL A 382 -89.42 116.14 -82.18
C VAL A 382 -90.00 117.56 -82.37
N ARG A 383 -89.41 118.57 -81.72
CA ARG A 383 -89.84 119.99 -81.85
C ARG A 383 -89.57 120.60 -83.22
N SER A 384 -88.56 120.11 -83.94
CA SER A 384 -88.15 120.60 -85.27
C SER A 384 -89.06 120.10 -86.40
N GLN A 385 -89.65 118.91 -86.24
CA GLN A 385 -90.54 118.32 -87.25
C GLN A 385 -91.97 118.90 -87.24
N GLU A 386 -92.48 119.34 -86.09
CA GLU A 386 -93.79 120.02 -86.00
C GLU A 386 -93.77 121.45 -86.58
N LEU A 387 -92.65 122.17 -86.43
CA LEU A 387 -92.51 123.54 -86.94
C LEU A 387 -92.37 123.60 -88.48
N ARG A 388 -91.93 122.50 -89.13
CA ARG A 388 -91.87 122.42 -90.60
C ARG A 388 -93.25 122.24 -91.23
N LYS A 389 -94.15 121.46 -90.62
CA LYS A 389 -95.55 121.32 -91.10
C LYS A 389 -96.36 122.61 -91.01
N ARG A 390 -96.04 123.49 -90.05
CA ARG A 390 -96.75 124.76 -89.84
C ARG A 390 -96.25 125.91 -90.74
N LYS A 391 -95.09 125.74 -91.39
CA LYS A 391 -94.50 126.75 -92.29
C LYS A 391 -95.10 126.69 -93.70
N ASP A 392 -95.41 125.50 -94.21
CA ASP A 392 -95.95 125.32 -95.56
C ASP A 392 -97.43 125.77 -95.66
N GLU A 393 -98.17 125.79 -94.55
CA GLU A 393 -99.55 126.29 -94.51
C GLU A 393 -99.66 127.83 -94.43
N ILE A 394 -98.63 128.52 -93.94
CA ILE A 394 -98.63 129.99 -93.74
C ILE A 394 -98.13 130.74 -94.99
N GLY A 395 -97.39 130.09 -95.90
CA GLY A 395 -96.98 130.70 -97.17
C GLY A 395 -98.13 130.93 -98.16
N ASN A 396 -99.15 130.05 -98.16
CA ASN A 396 -100.30 130.14 -99.04
C ASN A 396 -101.32 131.24 -98.63
N LYS A 397 -101.18 131.85 -97.45
CA LYS A 397 -102.05 132.94 -96.94
C LYS A 397 -101.38 134.31 -96.89
N ALA A 398 -100.07 134.38 -97.17
CA ALA A 398 -99.33 135.63 -97.40
C ALA A 398 -99.33 135.97 -98.90
N ALA A 399 -100.52 136.06 -99.48
CA ALA A 399 -101.14 137.37 -99.60
C ALA A 399 -100.51 138.16 -100.75
N GLN A 400 -101.08 138.15 -101.96
CA GLN A 400 -102.52 138.42 -102.19
C GLN A 400 -103.01 139.74 -101.52
N ILE A 401 -102.18 140.43 -100.71
CA ILE A 401 -102.47 141.69 -99.99
C ILE A 401 -101.30 142.71 -100.18
N LYS A 402 -100.49 142.59 -101.24
CA LYS A 402 -99.61 143.69 -101.69
C LYS A 402 -99.66 144.00 -103.19
N ASN A 403 -100.77 143.64 -103.83
CA ASN A 403 -101.16 144.15 -105.15
C ASN A 403 -102.19 145.31 -105.05
N ASN A 404 -102.71 145.66 -103.86
CA ASN A 404 -103.84 146.60 -103.70
C ASN A 404 -103.61 147.76 -102.71
N ILE A 405 -102.37 148.01 -102.31
CA ILE A 405 -101.94 149.24 -101.63
C ILE A 405 -100.64 149.64 -102.36
N ALA A 406 -100.47 150.75 -103.05
CA ALA A 406 -101.23 151.97 -103.24
C ALA A 406 -100.23 152.85 -104.02
N VAL A 407 -100.42 153.31 -105.27
CA VAL A 407 -101.60 153.78 -106.02
C VAL A 407 -102.39 154.87 -105.29
N CYS A 408 -102.54 154.79 -103.97
CA CYS A 408 -102.86 155.92 -103.11
C CYS A 408 -101.52 156.35 -102.44
N LEU A 409 -100.76 157.34 -102.87
CA LEU A 409 -101.10 158.71 -103.26
C LEU A 409 -99.72 159.27 -103.73
N LYS A 410 -99.41 159.66 -104.95
CA LYS A 410 -100.13 160.29 -106.07
C LYS A 410 -100.85 161.61 -105.76
N ASP A 411 -100.95 162.01 -104.51
CA ASP A 411 -101.56 163.27 -104.10
C ASP A 411 -100.65 164.01 -103.12
N GLU A 412 -99.47 164.45 -103.59
CA GLU A 412 -98.90 165.76 -103.22
C GLU A 412 -97.63 166.09 -104.04
N GLU A 413 -97.60 165.77 -105.34
CA GLU A 413 -97.90 166.79 -106.35
C GLU A 413 -98.62 168.04 -105.79
N ARG A 414 -98.00 169.22 -105.90
CA ARG A 414 -98.41 170.52 -105.30
C ARG A 414 -97.84 170.80 -103.91
N LEU A 415 -96.52 170.86 -103.76
CA LEU A 415 -95.93 172.13 -103.33
C LEU A 415 -94.44 172.17 -103.66
N ASN A 416 -94.15 172.22 -104.94
CA ASN A 416 -94.04 173.48 -105.67
C ASN A 416 -92.74 174.20 -105.37
N LEU A 417 -91.89 174.23 -106.38
CA LEU A 417 -91.98 175.30 -107.39
C LEU A 417 -91.66 176.68 -106.83
N THR A 418 -90.81 176.72 -105.82
CA THR A 418 -90.20 177.96 -105.37
C THR A 418 -88.94 177.59 -104.61
N VAL A 419 -87.71 177.78 -105.07
CA VAL A 419 -87.13 178.57 -106.15
C VAL A 419 -85.68 178.05 -106.18
N GLY A 420 -85.10 177.59 -107.29
CA GLY A 420 -85.03 178.33 -108.53
C GLY A 420 -84.00 179.46 -108.45
N LYS A 421 -82.78 179.23 -107.92
CA LYS A 421 -81.59 180.08 -108.14
C LYS A 421 -80.38 179.52 -107.38
N ALA A 422 -79.63 178.64 -108.03
CA ALA A 422 -78.16 178.49 -107.91
C ALA A 422 -77.73 177.23 -108.71
N LEU A 423 -78.06 177.15 -110.00
CA LEU A 423 -77.22 177.68 -111.08
C LEU A 423 -75.85 177.00 -111.11
N ARG A 424 -75.71 176.04 -112.02
CA ARG A 424 -75.04 176.27 -113.31
C ARG A 424 -73.54 176.42 -113.13
N GLU A 425 -72.92 175.27 -112.95
CA GLU A 425 -71.70 174.82 -113.60
C GLU A 425 -71.49 173.40 -113.04
N LYS A 426 -71.26 172.33 -113.80
CA LYS A 426 -71.18 172.04 -115.23
C LYS A 426 -70.82 170.54 -115.20
N GLU A 427 -71.59 169.64 -115.79
CA GLU A 427 -71.27 169.12 -117.13
C GLU A 427 -69.80 168.67 -117.30
N GLU A 428 -69.67 167.44 -117.84
CA GLU A 428 -68.51 166.92 -118.58
C GLU A 428 -67.46 166.01 -117.85
N LEU A 429 -67.50 164.73 -118.26
CA LEU A 429 -66.36 163.96 -118.81
C LEU A 429 -65.33 163.25 -117.88
N GLU A 430 -65.38 161.89 -117.92
CA GLU A 430 -64.29 160.93 -118.27
C GLU A 430 -63.81 159.79 -117.30
N LYS A 431 -64.04 158.53 -117.75
CA LYS A 431 -63.09 157.38 -118.01
C LYS A 431 -62.56 156.36 -116.93
N LYS A 432 -62.87 155.06 -117.23
CA LYS A 432 -62.05 153.80 -117.48
C LYS A 432 -61.52 152.81 -116.37
N GLY A 433 -61.78 151.47 -116.56
CA GLY A 433 -60.74 150.38 -116.71
C GLY A 433 -60.75 149.02 -115.91
N ARG A 434 -61.03 147.85 -116.57
CA ARG A 434 -60.48 146.41 -116.56
C ARG A 434 -60.19 145.61 -115.22
N GLU A 435 -60.25 144.26 -115.03
CA GLU A 435 -60.18 142.96 -115.81
C GLU A 435 -60.68 141.74 -114.93
N SER A 436 -61.70 140.91 -115.30
CA SER A 436 -61.77 139.53 -115.93
C SER A 436 -61.35 138.30 -115.06
N GLU A 437 -62.10 137.20 -114.78
CA GLU A 437 -63.01 136.27 -115.51
C GLU A 437 -62.31 135.25 -116.44
N VAL A 438 -62.33 133.93 -116.07
CA VAL A 438 -62.49 132.70 -116.93
C VAL A 438 -62.01 131.39 -116.23
N ARG A 439 -62.79 130.30 -116.39
CA ARG A 439 -62.50 128.84 -116.29
C ARG A 439 -62.91 128.02 -115.05
N SER A 440 -64.23 127.98 -114.88
CA SER A 440 -65.01 126.77 -114.61
C SER A 440 -64.82 125.64 -115.67
N GLN A 441 -65.14 124.40 -115.28
CA GLN A 441 -65.50 123.24 -116.12
C GLN A 441 -64.43 122.49 -116.92
N THR A 442 -63.88 121.40 -116.35
CA THR A 442 -63.75 120.11 -117.06
C THR A 442 -63.63 118.91 -116.10
N LEU A 443 -64.81 118.45 -115.65
CA LEU A 443 -65.07 117.10 -115.16
C LEU A 443 -64.80 116.05 -116.27
N LYS A 444 -64.60 114.79 -115.84
CA LYS A 444 -64.97 113.53 -116.54
C LYS A 444 -63.98 112.74 -117.43
N SER A 445 -62.70 113.09 -117.61
CA SER A 445 -61.86 112.34 -118.61
C SER A 445 -60.54 111.71 -118.15
N LYS A 446 -60.18 111.60 -116.87
CA LYS A 446 -58.86 111.05 -116.49
C LYS A 446 -58.86 109.83 -115.57
N LYS A 447 -59.95 109.04 -115.67
CA LYS A 447 -60.03 107.64 -115.21
C LYS A 447 -59.25 106.68 -116.16
N GLU A 448 -58.64 107.20 -117.22
CA GLU A 448 -57.84 106.44 -118.21
C GLU A 448 -56.33 106.80 -118.23
N GLU A 449 -55.85 107.77 -117.46
CA GLU A 449 -54.45 108.25 -117.60
C GLU A 449 -53.46 107.74 -116.54
N LEU A 450 -53.87 107.17 -115.41
CA LEU A 450 -52.91 106.76 -114.37
C LEU A 450 -52.77 105.26 -114.15
N SER A 451 -53.12 104.47 -115.16
CA SER A 451 -52.44 103.19 -115.45
C SER A 451 -50.98 103.42 -115.88
N GLY A 452 -50.56 104.66 -116.17
CA GLY A 452 -49.18 105.06 -116.42
C GLY A 452 -48.32 105.33 -115.17
N ARG A 453 -48.89 105.76 -114.03
CA ARG A 453 -48.07 106.00 -112.81
C ARG A 453 -47.60 104.74 -112.09
N LYS A 454 -48.07 103.57 -112.54
CA LYS A 454 -47.53 102.26 -112.18
C LYS A 454 -46.12 102.03 -112.79
N GLN A 455 -45.68 102.85 -113.75
CA GLN A 455 -44.30 102.85 -114.28
C GLN A 455 -43.38 103.87 -113.60
N ASP A 456 -43.90 104.98 -113.06
CA ASP A 456 -43.06 106.02 -112.43
C ASP A 456 -42.56 105.63 -111.03
N ILE A 457 -43.30 104.79 -110.29
CA ILE A 457 -42.84 104.35 -108.96
C ILE A 457 -41.69 103.31 -109.08
N VAL A 458 -41.58 102.61 -110.21
CA VAL A 458 -40.42 101.78 -110.54
C VAL A 458 -39.19 102.65 -110.88
N ARG A 459 -39.36 103.88 -111.40
CA ARG A 459 -38.24 104.83 -111.57
C ARG A 459 -37.76 105.44 -110.25
N THR A 460 -38.63 105.60 -109.26
CA THR A 460 -38.16 106.02 -107.93
C THR A 460 -37.37 104.94 -107.19
N GLN A 461 -37.48 103.67 -107.61
CA GLN A 461 -36.60 102.58 -107.18
C GLN A 461 -35.16 102.77 -107.71
N GLU A 462 -34.97 103.44 -108.85
CA GLU A 462 -33.64 103.76 -109.39
C GLU A 462 -33.00 104.97 -108.69
N SER A 463 -33.77 105.98 -108.25
CA SER A 463 -33.19 107.13 -107.51
C SER A 463 -32.79 106.80 -106.07
N ALA A 464 -33.44 105.82 -105.43
CA ALA A 464 -33.03 105.35 -104.10
C ALA A 464 -31.74 104.51 -104.15
N SER A 465 -31.43 103.88 -105.29
CA SER A 465 -30.10 103.33 -105.57
C SER A 465 -29.02 104.41 -105.66
N GLU A 466 -29.40 105.67 -105.88
CA GLU A 466 -28.48 106.81 -105.90
C GLU A 466 -28.21 107.36 -104.49
N GLN A 467 -29.06 107.05 -103.49
CA GLN A 467 -28.74 107.29 -102.08
C GLN A 467 -27.76 106.26 -101.51
N LEU A 468 -27.55 105.13 -102.22
CA LEU A 468 -26.45 104.20 -101.98
C LEU A 468 -25.08 104.86 -102.25
N LYS A 469 -25.02 105.82 -103.18
CA LYS A 469 -23.83 106.66 -103.45
C LYS A 469 -23.57 107.72 -102.39
N ASP A 470 -24.58 108.15 -101.64
CA ASP A 470 -24.42 109.21 -100.63
C ASP A 470 -23.86 108.67 -99.31
N SER A 471 -24.06 107.38 -99.01
CA SER A 471 -23.41 106.74 -97.86
C SER A 471 -22.03 106.14 -98.20
N GLU A 472 -21.64 106.14 -99.48
CA GLU A 472 -20.22 106.17 -99.85
C GLU A 472 -19.52 107.38 -99.23
N ALA A 473 -20.23 108.44 -98.78
CA ALA A 473 -19.67 109.51 -97.95
C ALA A 473 -19.36 109.08 -96.50
N ARG A 474 -19.77 107.89 -96.03
CA ARG A 474 -19.23 107.30 -94.79
C ARG A 474 -17.81 106.74 -94.97
N LEU A 475 -17.25 106.80 -96.19
CA LEU A 475 -15.79 106.97 -96.37
C LEU A 475 -15.22 108.01 -95.38
N ALA A 476 -15.98 109.06 -95.05
CA ALA A 476 -15.53 110.13 -94.17
C ALA A 476 -15.48 109.80 -92.66
N GLN A 477 -15.82 108.59 -92.23
CA GLN A 477 -15.59 108.18 -90.83
C GLN A 477 -14.54 107.10 -90.69
N LYS A 478 -14.21 106.40 -91.78
CA LYS A 478 -12.91 105.72 -91.86
C LYS A 478 -11.76 106.73 -91.87
N ASP A 479 -12.02 107.99 -92.23
CA ASP A 479 -11.17 109.16 -91.90
C ASP A 479 -10.96 109.41 -90.38
N SER A 480 -11.63 108.70 -89.46
CA SER A 480 -11.29 108.73 -88.03
C SER A 480 -10.34 107.60 -87.61
N GLU A 481 -10.10 106.60 -88.46
CA GLU A 481 -8.92 105.75 -88.33
C GLU A 481 -7.64 106.59 -88.56
N LEU A 482 -7.74 107.76 -89.20
CA LEU A 482 -6.70 108.80 -89.21
C LEU A 482 -6.37 109.37 -87.82
N ILE A 483 -7.11 109.02 -86.76
CA ILE A 483 -6.76 109.36 -85.37
C ILE A 483 -5.81 108.32 -84.76
N SER A 484 -5.74 107.08 -85.28
CA SER A 484 -4.63 106.19 -84.91
C SER A 484 -3.29 106.75 -85.39
N PHE A 485 -3.33 107.51 -86.50
CA PHE A 485 -2.23 108.36 -86.97
C PHE A 485 -1.80 109.47 -85.98
N LYS A 486 -2.58 109.75 -84.92
CA LYS A 486 -2.20 110.72 -83.86
C LYS A 486 -1.45 110.11 -82.67
N GLU A 487 -1.48 108.81 -82.45
CA GLU A 487 -0.76 108.20 -81.31
C GLU A 487 0.55 107.52 -81.73
N ASP A 488 0.62 106.92 -82.93
CA ASP A 488 1.89 106.39 -83.45
C ASP A 488 2.94 107.51 -83.66
N LEU A 489 2.47 108.74 -83.84
CA LEU A 489 3.29 109.95 -83.91
C LEU A 489 3.72 110.47 -82.51
N SER A 490 3.02 110.10 -81.43
CA SER A 490 3.44 110.40 -80.05
C SER A 490 4.60 109.48 -79.62
N HIS A 491 4.54 108.18 -79.93
CA HIS A 491 5.61 107.25 -79.56
C HIS A 491 6.92 107.48 -80.31
N SER A 492 6.89 107.96 -81.55
CA SER A 492 8.12 108.32 -82.29
C SER A 492 8.65 109.72 -81.98
N SER A 493 7.83 110.63 -81.42
CA SER A 493 8.31 111.90 -80.86
C SER A 493 9.27 111.71 -79.67
N SER A 494 9.17 110.57 -78.97
CA SER A 494 9.97 110.27 -77.78
C SER A 494 11.38 109.75 -78.07
N ARG A 495 11.66 109.23 -79.28
CA ARG A 495 12.98 108.64 -79.58
C ARG A 495 13.98 109.64 -80.17
N LEU A 496 13.56 110.86 -80.47
CA LEU A 496 14.45 111.89 -81.03
C LEU A 496 14.37 113.26 -80.35
N HIS A 497 13.54 113.46 -79.31
CA HIS A 497 13.85 114.47 -78.28
C HIS A 497 15.28 114.26 -77.76
N THR A 498 15.75 113.02 -77.75
CA THR A 498 17.10 112.57 -77.42
C THR A 498 18.15 112.73 -78.53
N LEU A 499 17.90 113.56 -79.56
CA LEU A 499 19.02 114.29 -80.17
C LEU A 499 19.62 115.26 -79.15
N LYS A 500 18.77 115.76 -78.25
CA LYS A 500 19.13 116.89 -77.42
C LYS A 500 19.39 116.37 -76.04
N GLU A 501 20.56 115.78 -75.93
CA GLU A 501 21.51 116.13 -74.90
C GLU A 501 22.10 114.85 -74.24
N LEU A 502 22.82 113.96 -74.95
CA LEU A 502 24.29 114.07 -75.12
C LEU A 502 24.70 115.42 -74.68
N GLU A 503 25.46 115.53 -73.61
CA GLU A 503 25.79 116.88 -73.21
C GLU A 503 24.47 117.66 -72.96
N LYS A 504 23.96 117.76 -71.78
CA LYS A 504 24.79 118.56 -70.95
C LYS A 504 24.29 118.33 -69.56
N ASN A 505 25.06 117.56 -68.81
CA ASN A 505 26.40 117.99 -68.41
C ASN A 505 26.21 119.28 -67.60
N LEU A 506 26.64 119.31 -66.36
CA LEU A 506 27.75 118.58 -65.75
C LEU A 506 27.39 118.30 -64.29
N GLU A 507 27.76 117.19 -63.66
CA GLU A 507 28.99 116.41 -63.89
C GLU A 507 28.87 115.01 -63.25
N GLY A 508 29.48 114.01 -63.90
CA GLY A 508 29.30 112.60 -63.61
C GLY A 508 29.91 112.07 -62.32
N PHE A 509 29.47 110.87 -61.97
CA PHE A 509 30.30 109.67 -62.03
C PHE A 509 29.46 108.48 -62.51
#